data_AF-A0AAJ1VN49-F1
#
_entry.id   AF-A0AAJ1VN49-F1
#
_cell.length_a   1.000
_cell.length_b   1.000
_cell.length_c   1.000
_cell.angle_alpha   90.00
_cell.angle_beta   90.00
_cell.angle_gamma   90.00
#
_symmetry.space_group_name_H-M   'P 1'
#
loop_
_entity.id
_entity.type
_entity.pdbx_description
1 polymer ?
#
loop_
_entity_poly.entity_id
_entity_poly.type
_entity_poly.pdbx_seq_one_letter_code
_entity_poly.pdbx_strand_id
1 'polypeptide(L)'
;MSVIYVFKVFSDGSYSNESSNLISVELDSKDFNETWDFLKISNIAQVSISSRTLILLKSLISKFDISSFETLLLNIGVNLQNAFIIYQDSYNDIILDDFKKEDNEYRNLLNIIEEYFFNSSNELNSISFNFNKKNFPISPFKNQSVLTDVMNGITKYLDINIENFHNRKKQILEDTIQIKKGKGDEFIRTRLVQELFKFFKTEKPQFSDYYILQFIGCFLHICQIPYNSTIKEIQIDSIEEEINSIDVNLMRLYIDRPKSIFTK
;
A
#
# COMPACT_ATOMS: atom_id res chain seq x y z
N MET A 1 18.91 9.29 -8.42
CA MET A 1 19.21 8.66 -9.72
C MET A 1 17.89 8.16 -10.28
N SER A 2 17.59 8.47 -11.54
CA SER A 2 16.45 7.89 -12.26
C SER A 2 16.71 6.40 -12.53
N VAL A 3 15.70 5.57 -12.33
CA VAL A 3 15.79 4.11 -12.55
C VAL A 3 15.14 3.77 -13.88
N ILE A 4 15.81 2.94 -14.69
CA ILE A 4 15.21 2.27 -15.85
C ILE A 4 14.63 0.96 -15.36
N TYR A 5 13.31 0.83 -15.41
CA TYR A 5 12.61 -0.40 -15.06
C TYR A 5 12.49 -1.31 -16.28
N VAL A 6 12.79 -2.60 -16.12
CA VAL A 6 12.52 -3.60 -17.16
C VAL A 6 11.22 -4.31 -16.79
N PHE A 7 10.23 -4.23 -17.66
CA PHE A 7 8.95 -4.88 -17.46
C PHE A 7 9.13 -6.39 -17.35
N LYS A 8 8.36 -7.01 -16.47
CA LYS A 8 8.48 -8.44 -16.17
C LYS A 8 7.29 -9.22 -16.70
N VAL A 9 7.54 -10.46 -17.08
CA VAL A 9 6.54 -11.45 -17.49
C VAL A 9 6.31 -12.40 -16.32
N PHE A 10 5.04 -12.72 -16.07
CA PHE A 10 4.63 -13.66 -15.05
C PHE A 10 4.28 -15.02 -15.68
N SER A 11 5.13 -16.01 -15.39
CA SER A 11 5.04 -17.37 -15.91
C SER A 11 5.53 -18.36 -14.87
N ASP A 12 4.89 -19.53 -14.81
CA ASP A 12 5.20 -20.58 -13.84
C ASP A 12 5.22 -20.10 -12.39
N GLY A 13 4.37 -19.12 -12.05
CA GLY A 13 4.26 -18.56 -10.71
C GLY A 13 5.40 -17.62 -10.31
N SER A 14 6.24 -17.19 -11.25
CA SER A 14 7.42 -16.36 -11.00
C SER A 14 7.57 -15.24 -12.02
N TYR A 15 8.34 -14.22 -11.67
CA TYR A 15 8.64 -13.09 -12.54
C TYR A 15 10.00 -13.23 -13.19
N SER A 16 10.05 -13.02 -14.50
CA SER A 16 11.28 -12.91 -15.28
C SER A 16 11.29 -11.61 -16.08
N ASN A 17 12.46 -11.11 -16.43
CA ASN A 17 12.54 -9.92 -17.29
C ASN A 17 12.02 -10.26 -18.69
N GLU A 18 11.18 -9.37 -19.23
CA GLU A 18 10.79 -9.43 -20.63
C GLU A 18 12.04 -9.22 -21.50
N SER A 19 12.23 -10.05 -22.54
CA SER A 19 13.49 -10.10 -23.30
C SER A 19 13.34 -9.86 -24.81
N SER A 20 12.12 -9.80 -25.33
CA SER A 20 11.85 -9.72 -26.77
C SER A 20 11.10 -8.45 -27.18
N ASN A 21 11.52 -7.82 -28.27
CA ASN A 21 10.87 -6.65 -28.88
C ASN A 21 10.64 -5.48 -27.91
N LEU A 22 11.63 -5.23 -27.06
CA LEU A 22 11.58 -4.16 -26.07
C LEU A 22 11.72 -2.80 -26.74
N ILE A 23 10.81 -1.90 -26.36
CA ILE A 23 10.89 -0.47 -26.65
C ILE A 23 11.11 0.26 -25.33
N SER A 24 11.69 1.45 -25.42
CA SER A 24 11.88 2.29 -24.25
C SER A 24 10.93 3.46 -24.28
N VAL A 25 10.23 3.68 -23.16
CA VAL A 25 9.23 4.72 -23.00
C VAL A 25 9.60 5.55 -21.78
N GLU A 26 9.68 6.87 -21.95
CA GLU A 26 9.85 7.81 -20.84
C GLU A 26 8.53 7.94 -20.07
N LEU A 27 8.65 7.98 -18.74
CA LEU A 27 7.52 8.11 -17.83
C LEU A 27 7.47 9.54 -17.29
N ASP A 28 6.35 10.22 -17.48
CA ASP A 28 6.15 11.57 -16.93
C ASP A 28 5.60 11.47 -15.51
N SER A 29 6.37 11.91 -14.51
CA SER A 29 5.95 11.93 -13.11
C SER A 29 4.86 12.97 -12.80
N LYS A 30 4.59 13.93 -13.70
CA LYS A 30 3.64 15.04 -13.45
C LYS A 30 2.20 14.58 -13.25
N ASP A 31 1.81 13.46 -13.87
CA ASP A 31 0.45 12.93 -13.76
C ASP A 31 0.25 12.07 -12.50
N PHE A 32 1.32 11.79 -11.74
CA PHE A 32 1.29 10.90 -10.58
C PHE A 32 1.06 11.67 -9.27
N ASN A 33 -0.22 11.93 -8.97
CA ASN A 33 -0.65 12.64 -7.76
C ASN A 33 -0.58 11.80 -6.47
N GLU A 34 -0.92 12.42 -5.33
CA GLU A 34 -0.89 11.81 -3.98
C GLU A 34 -1.69 10.50 -3.87
N THR A 35 -2.75 10.33 -4.68
CA THR A 35 -3.58 9.11 -4.72
C THR A 35 -2.74 7.87 -4.99
N TRP A 36 -1.72 8.02 -5.82
CA TRP A 36 -0.91 6.92 -6.32
C TRP A 36 0.42 6.74 -5.57
N ASP A 37 0.74 7.60 -4.59
CA ASP A 37 2.05 7.62 -3.91
C ASP A 37 2.43 6.28 -3.27
N PHE A 38 1.46 5.44 -2.91
CA PHE A 38 1.71 4.10 -2.39
C PHE A 38 2.40 3.15 -3.39
N LEU A 39 2.39 3.50 -4.69
CA LEU A 39 3.10 2.77 -5.75
C LEU A 39 4.53 3.32 -5.98
N LYS A 40 4.87 4.51 -5.48
CA LYS A 40 6.18 5.16 -5.67
C LYS A 40 7.25 4.54 -4.76
N ILE A 41 7.59 3.27 -5.00
CA ILE A 41 8.71 2.62 -4.29
C ILE A 41 10.06 3.04 -4.87
N SER A 42 10.09 3.46 -6.13
CA SER A 42 11.31 3.83 -6.84
C SER A 42 11.04 4.98 -7.79
N ASN A 43 12.06 5.82 -8.02
CA ASN A 43 11.96 6.92 -8.97
C ASN A 43 12.20 6.42 -10.40
N ILE A 44 11.22 5.69 -10.94
CA ILE A 44 11.26 5.12 -12.29
C ILE A 44 10.98 6.26 -13.28
N ALA A 45 11.98 6.61 -14.09
CA ALA A 45 11.83 7.66 -15.11
C ALA A 45 11.61 7.07 -16.51
N GLN A 46 11.93 5.79 -16.70
CA GLN A 46 11.91 5.13 -18.00
C GLN A 46 11.58 3.65 -17.80
N VAL A 47 10.82 3.10 -18.73
CA VAL A 47 10.52 1.66 -18.78
C VAL A 47 11.01 1.05 -20.09
N SER A 48 11.53 -0.17 -20.00
CA SER A 48 11.73 -1.07 -21.13
C SER A 48 10.62 -2.12 -21.12
N ILE A 49 9.73 -2.06 -22.11
CA ILE A 49 8.50 -2.87 -22.19
C ILE A 49 8.34 -3.40 -23.62
N SER A 50 7.76 -4.59 -23.83
CA SER A 50 7.55 -5.05 -25.20
C SER A 50 6.50 -4.23 -25.94
N SER A 51 6.67 -4.14 -27.26
CA SER A 51 5.67 -3.56 -28.16
C SER A 51 4.31 -4.26 -28.02
N ARG A 52 4.28 -5.57 -27.74
CA ARG A 52 3.03 -6.33 -27.56
C ARG A 52 2.28 -5.82 -26.32
N THR A 53 2.94 -5.71 -25.18
CA THR A 53 2.30 -5.23 -23.94
C THR A 53 1.78 -3.80 -24.11
N LEU A 54 2.52 -2.93 -24.80
CA LEU A 54 2.04 -1.58 -25.07
C LEU A 54 0.82 -1.57 -26.03
N ILE A 55 0.81 -2.43 -27.05
CA ILE A 55 -0.33 -2.59 -27.97
C ILE A 55 -1.57 -3.08 -27.21
N LEU A 56 -1.41 -4.05 -26.31
CA LEU A 56 -2.49 -4.56 -25.46
C LEU A 56 -3.06 -3.45 -24.57
N LEU A 57 -2.20 -2.67 -23.91
CA LEU A 57 -2.62 -1.53 -23.08
C LEU A 57 -3.40 -0.50 -23.90
N LYS A 58 -2.88 -0.09 -25.06
CA LYS A 58 -3.53 0.86 -25.97
C LYS A 58 -4.88 0.34 -26.48
N SER A 59 -4.95 -0.95 -26.77
CA SER A 59 -6.19 -1.60 -27.22
C SER A 59 -7.25 -1.60 -26.12
N LEU A 60 -6.87 -1.91 -24.88
CA LEU A 60 -7.76 -1.82 -23.72
C LEU A 60 -8.26 -0.38 -23.50
N ILE A 61 -7.34 0.60 -23.51
CA ILE A 61 -7.66 2.03 -23.37
C ILE A 61 -8.63 2.50 -24.45
N SER A 62 -8.40 2.10 -25.69
CA SER A 62 -9.27 2.47 -26.82
C SER A 62 -10.65 1.82 -26.71
N LYS A 63 -10.73 0.54 -26.30
CA LYS A 63 -12.02 -0.17 -26.08
C LYS A 63 -12.89 0.53 -25.03
N PHE A 64 -12.27 1.13 -24.02
CA PHE A 64 -12.94 1.84 -22.95
C PHE A 64 -13.07 3.35 -23.19
N ASP A 65 -12.67 3.88 -24.35
CA ASP A 65 -12.77 5.31 -24.69
C ASP A 65 -12.17 6.24 -23.60
N ILE A 66 -10.95 5.90 -23.17
CA ILE A 66 -10.22 6.56 -22.08
C ILE A 66 -8.81 6.98 -22.50
N SER A 67 -8.60 7.26 -23.79
CA SER A 67 -7.29 7.63 -24.36
C SER A 67 -6.63 8.84 -23.69
N SER A 68 -7.41 9.72 -23.06
CA SER A 68 -6.89 10.84 -22.26
C SER A 68 -6.06 10.41 -21.05
N PHE A 69 -6.19 9.17 -20.59
CA PHE A 69 -5.49 8.65 -19.41
C PHE A 69 -4.34 7.70 -19.75
N GLU A 70 -3.91 7.63 -21.01
CA GLU A 70 -2.89 6.66 -21.46
C GLU A 70 -1.57 6.77 -20.67
N THR A 71 -1.00 7.97 -20.57
CA THR A 71 0.24 8.22 -19.83
C THR A 71 0.11 7.84 -18.35
N LEU A 72 -1.00 8.25 -17.72
CA LEU A 72 -1.30 7.95 -16.33
C LEU A 72 -1.40 6.43 -16.10
N LEU A 73 -2.13 5.71 -16.95
CA LEU A 73 -2.32 4.26 -16.82
C LEU A 73 -1.04 3.48 -17.07
N LEU A 74 -0.19 3.93 -18.01
CA LEU A 74 1.13 3.35 -18.21
C LEU A 74 2.00 3.54 -16.95
N ASN A 75 2.04 4.75 -16.40
CA ASN A 75 2.76 5.06 -15.16
C ASN A 75 2.27 4.20 -14.00
N ILE A 76 0.95 4.08 -13.82
CA ILE A 76 0.34 3.25 -12.79
C ILE A 76 0.76 1.80 -12.99
N GLY A 77 0.64 1.25 -14.21
CA GLY A 77 0.95 -0.14 -14.50
C GLY A 77 2.40 -0.52 -14.20
N VAL A 78 3.36 0.35 -14.59
CA VAL A 78 4.78 0.13 -14.33
C VAL A 78 5.10 0.18 -12.83
N ASN A 79 4.64 1.23 -12.14
CA ASN A 79 4.90 1.39 -10.70
C ASN A 79 4.18 0.30 -9.89
N LEU A 80 2.99 -0.11 -10.33
CA LEU A 80 2.25 -1.22 -9.76
C LEU A 80 3.01 -2.53 -9.87
N GLN A 81 3.53 -2.88 -11.06
CA GLN A 81 4.27 -4.13 -11.22
C GLN A 81 5.53 -4.15 -10.35
N ASN A 82 6.29 -3.05 -10.37
CA ASN A 82 7.46 -2.90 -9.51
C ASN A 82 7.08 -3.04 -8.02
N ALA A 83 6.02 -2.36 -7.60
CA ALA A 83 5.55 -2.43 -6.23
C ALA A 83 5.11 -3.83 -5.84
N PHE A 84 4.27 -4.46 -6.66
CA PHE A 84 3.77 -5.80 -6.42
C PHE A 84 4.90 -6.81 -6.22
N ILE A 85 5.90 -6.81 -7.10
CA ILE A 85 7.04 -7.74 -7.00
C ILE A 85 7.88 -7.45 -5.76
N ILE A 86 8.22 -6.19 -5.50
CA ILE A 86 8.97 -5.82 -4.29
C ILE A 86 8.20 -6.27 -3.04
N TYR A 87 6.90 -6.02 -2.96
CA TYR A 87 6.09 -6.41 -1.81
C TYR A 87 5.86 -7.93 -1.70
N GLN A 88 5.90 -8.65 -2.82
CA GLN A 88 5.92 -10.12 -2.85
C GLN A 88 7.22 -10.66 -2.24
N ASP A 89 8.36 -10.03 -2.55
CA ASP A 89 9.70 -10.46 -2.13
C ASP A 89 10.12 -9.95 -0.73
N SER A 90 9.65 -8.77 -0.31
CA SER A 90 10.25 -7.99 0.80
C SER A 90 9.62 -8.17 2.19
N TYR A 91 8.61 -9.04 2.35
CA TYR A 91 8.01 -9.32 3.67
C TYR A 91 8.63 -10.53 4.39
N ASN A 92 9.89 -10.88 4.06
CA ASN A 92 10.73 -11.75 4.88
C ASN A 92 11.83 -10.93 5.61
N ASP A 93 11.66 -10.81 6.94
CA ASP A 93 12.64 -11.32 7.94
C ASP A 93 13.35 -10.40 8.95
N ILE A 94 13.39 -9.06 8.90
CA ILE A 94 13.98 -8.30 10.04
C ILE A 94 13.22 -7.01 10.37
N ILE A 95 12.92 -6.19 9.36
CA ILE A 95 12.29 -4.87 9.53
C ILE A 95 10.86 -5.00 10.12
N LEU A 96 10.15 -6.09 9.84
CA LEU A 96 8.80 -6.33 10.36
C LEU A 96 8.76 -6.55 11.87
N ASP A 97 9.80 -7.15 12.45
CA ASP A 97 9.81 -7.36 13.89
C ASP A 97 10.08 -6.06 14.65
N ASP A 98 10.80 -5.12 14.05
CA ASP A 98 11.01 -3.79 14.62
C ASP A 98 9.74 -2.94 14.51
N PHE A 99 9.02 -3.00 13.39
CA PHE A 99 7.68 -2.40 13.32
C PHE A 99 6.72 -3.03 14.34
N LYS A 100 6.70 -4.36 14.53
CA LYS A 100 5.85 -5.01 15.56
C LYS A 100 6.14 -4.52 16.96
N LYS A 101 7.43 -4.32 17.27
CA LYS A 101 7.83 -3.73 18.56
C LYS A 101 7.30 -2.31 18.66
N GLU A 102 7.48 -1.50 17.63
CA GLU A 102 7.00 -0.12 17.57
C GLU A 102 5.49 -0.01 17.76
N ASP A 103 4.68 -0.80 17.04
CA ASP A 103 3.20 -0.82 17.21
C ASP A 103 2.81 -1.20 18.65
N ASN A 104 3.46 -2.22 19.22
CA ASN A 104 3.19 -2.64 20.58
C ASN A 104 3.62 -1.59 21.61
N GLU A 105 4.74 -0.91 21.38
CA GLU A 105 5.23 0.20 22.20
C GLU A 105 4.27 1.40 22.15
N TYR A 106 3.76 1.77 20.97
CA TYR A 106 2.74 2.81 20.82
C TYR A 106 1.42 2.44 21.49
N ARG A 107 0.94 1.19 21.36
CA ARG A 107 -0.26 0.72 22.08
C ARG A 107 -0.10 0.83 23.58
N ASN A 108 1.05 0.42 24.11
CA ASN A 108 1.35 0.53 25.54
C ASN A 108 1.37 1.99 25.98
N LEU A 109 2.04 2.87 25.23
CA LEU A 109 2.09 4.29 25.53
C LEU A 109 0.70 4.93 25.52
N LEU A 110 -0.11 4.65 24.50
CA LEU A 110 -1.46 5.21 24.37
C LEU A 110 -2.39 4.71 25.49
N ASN A 111 -2.24 3.47 25.94
CA ASN A 111 -2.97 2.97 27.11
C ASN A 111 -2.53 3.68 28.41
N ILE A 112 -1.24 3.97 28.57
CA ILE A 112 -0.74 4.76 29.72
C ILE A 112 -1.35 6.18 29.70
N ILE A 113 -1.41 6.81 28.52
CA ILE A 113 -2.04 8.13 28.36
C ILE A 113 -3.54 8.08 28.65
N GLU A 114 -4.24 7.03 28.23
CA GLU A 114 -5.66 6.82 28.51
C GLU A 114 -5.93 6.74 30.02
N GLU A 115 -5.16 5.91 30.72
CA GLU A 115 -5.23 5.78 32.17
C GLU A 115 -4.94 7.12 32.86
N TYR A 116 -3.92 7.86 32.39
CA TYR A 116 -3.57 9.18 32.92
C TYR A 116 -4.67 10.23 32.75
N PHE A 117 -5.36 10.25 31.61
CA PHE A 117 -6.43 11.24 31.35
C PHE A 117 -7.77 10.89 31.99
N PHE A 118 -8.13 9.61 32.02
CA PHE A 118 -9.51 9.20 32.31
C PHE A 118 -9.66 8.42 33.61
N ASN A 119 -8.57 7.94 34.22
CA ASN A 119 -8.64 7.16 35.44
C ASN A 119 -8.16 7.97 36.65
N SER A 120 -9.12 8.56 37.37
CA SER A 120 -8.87 9.35 38.59
C SER A 120 -8.28 8.55 39.76
N SER A 121 -8.27 7.22 39.66
CA SER A 121 -7.71 6.33 40.69
C SER A 121 -6.26 5.90 40.44
N ASN A 122 -5.72 6.16 39.24
CA ASN A 122 -4.38 5.76 38.81
C ASN A 122 -3.50 7.01 38.57
N GLU A 123 -3.04 7.64 39.64
CA GLU A 123 -2.00 8.65 39.52
C GLU A 123 -0.69 8.02 39.03
N LEU A 124 -0.04 8.66 38.06
CA LEU A 124 1.26 8.22 37.58
C LEU A 124 2.27 8.29 38.74
N ASN A 125 2.68 7.13 39.27
CA ASN A 125 3.47 7.07 40.50
C ASN A 125 4.98 7.27 40.28
N SER A 126 5.50 6.88 39.12
CA SER A 126 6.92 7.03 38.78
C SER A 126 7.23 6.77 37.32
N ILE A 127 8.34 7.33 36.83
CA ILE A 127 8.94 7.01 35.52
C ILE A 127 10.37 6.51 35.74
N SER A 128 10.77 5.49 34.98
CA SER A 128 12.13 4.95 34.99
C SER A 128 12.68 4.90 33.57
N PHE A 129 13.95 5.25 33.40
CA PHE A 129 14.65 5.15 32.11
C PHE A 129 15.58 3.94 32.12
N ASN A 130 15.35 3.01 31.20
CA ASN A 130 16.20 1.84 31.02
C ASN A 130 17.11 2.08 29.81
N PHE A 131 18.42 1.94 30.01
CA PHE A 131 19.42 2.12 28.96
C PHE A 131 20.08 0.79 28.65
N ASN A 132 20.31 0.50 27.36
CA ASN A 132 21.04 -0.68 26.87
C ASN A 132 22.56 -0.63 27.16
N LYS A 133 22.97 -0.05 28.27
CA LYS A 133 24.36 -0.05 28.77
C LYS A 133 24.46 -0.99 29.96
N LYS A 134 25.42 -1.93 29.90
CA LYS A 134 25.73 -2.77 31.06
C LYS A 134 26.05 -1.89 32.28
N ASN A 135 25.40 -2.16 33.40
CA ASN A 135 25.60 -1.53 34.72
C ASN A 135 25.12 -0.08 34.88
N PHE A 136 24.13 0.39 34.11
CA PHE A 136 23.48 1.66 34.43
C PHE A 136 22.39 1.44 35.51
N PRO A 137 22.42 2.14 36.66
CA PRO A 137 21.39 1.99 37.67
C PRO A 137 20.06 2.55 37.16
N ILE A 138 19.02 1.72 37.14
CA ILE A 138 17.65 2.14 36.84
C ILE A 138 17.04 2.66 38.14
N SER A 139 16.88 3.98 38.23
CA SER A 139 16.28 4.65 39.40
C SER A 139 14.95 5.31 39.00
N PRO A 140 13.84 5.03 39.70
CA PRO A 140 12.55 5.66 39.41
C PRO A 140 12.51 7.12 39.90
N PHE A 141 12.02 8.02 39.05
CA PHE A 141 11.65 9.39 39.41
C PHE A 141 10.21 9.41 39.91
N LYS A 142 9.96 10.01 41.09
CA LYS A 142 8.64 10.07 41.74
C LYS A 142 8.10 11.50 41.94
N ASN A 143 8.81 12.51 41.45
CA ASN A 143 8.41 13.90 41.63
C ASN A 143 7.20 14.23 40.73
N GLN A 144 6.06 14.56 41.33
CA GLN A 144 4.81 14.74 40.58
C GLN A 144 4.89 15.81 39.49
N SER A 145 5.58 16.94 39.74
CA SER A 145 5.74 17.99 38.73
C SER A 145 6.51 17.47 37.51
N VAL A 146 7.59 16.74 37.72
CA VAL A 146 8.37 16.12 36.63
C VAL A 146 7.53 15.08 35.87
N LEU A 147 6.75 14.28 36.58
CA LEU A 147 5.87 13.28 35.98
C LEU A 147 4.82 13.94 35.07
N THR A 148 4.20 15.02 35.53
CA THR A 148 3.26 15.83 34.75
C THR A 148 3.94 16.46 33.54
N ASP A 149 5.15 17.02 33.69
CA ASP A 149 5.89 17.64 32.58
C ASP A 149 6.24 16.62 31.49
N VAL A 150 6.67 15.41 31.87
CA VAL A 150 6.96 14.35 30.90
C VAL A 150 5.69 13.95 30.15
N MET A 151 4.58 13.71 30.85
CA MET A 151 3.31 13.36 30.21
C MET A 151 2.82 14.46 29.26
N ASN A 152 2.88 15.72 29.70
CA ASN A 152 2.52 16.88 28.88
C ASN A 152 3.42 17.01 27.64
N GLY A 153 4.72 16.71 27.78
CA GLY A 153 5.66 16.71 26.66
C GLY A 153 5.29 15.65 25.61
N ILE A 154 4.98 14.43 26.06
CA ILE A 154 4.58 13.31 25.19
C ILE A 154 3.26 13.62 24.49
N THR A 155 2.22 14.02 25.23
CA THR A 155 0.89 14.29 24.67
C THR A 155 0.91 15.47 23.70
N LYS A 156 1.70 16.51 24.01
CA LYS A 156 1.93 17.62 23.08
C LYS A 156 2.63 17.19 21.79
N TYR A 157 3.64 16.32 21.88
CA TYR A 157 4.34 15.82 20.69
C TYR A 157 3.42 15.00 19.79
N LEU A 158 2.53 14.18 20.38
CA LEU A 158 1.57 13.35 19.64
C LEU A 158 0.31 14.09 19.19
N ASP A 159 0.18 15.38 19.54
CA ASP A 159 -1.01 16.21 19.34
C ASP A 159 -2.28 15.59 19.98
N ILE A 160 -2.14 15.06 21.19
CA ILE A 160 -3.20 14.39 21.94
C ILE A 160 -3.63 15.27 23.12
N ASN A 161 -4.94 15.40 23.30
CA ASN A 161 -5.59 15.93 24.49
C ASN A 161 -6.82 15.09 24.85
N ILE A 162 -7.47 15.42 25.96
CA ILE A 162 -8.65 14.69 26.46
C ILE A 162 -9.77 14.63 25.40
N GLU A 163 -9.99 15.72 24.67
CA GLU A 163 -11.10 15.84 23.70
C GLU A 163 -10.86 15.02 22.43
N ASN A 164 -9.61 14.95 21.97
CA ASN A 164 -9.27 14.29 20.71
C ASN A 164 -8.68 12.87 20.89
N PHE A 165 -8.52 12.40 22.14
CA PHE A 165 -7.76 11.19 22.48
C PHE A 165 -8.16 9.98 21.64
N HIS A 166 -9.44 9.60 21.62
CA HIS A 166 -9.87 8.39 20.92
C HIS A 166 -9.66 8.48 19.40
N ASN A 167 -9.84 9.67 18.81
CA ASN A 167 -9.62 9.87 17.38
C ASN A 167 -8.13 9.83 17.04
N ARG A 168 -7.26 10.49 17.82
CA ARG A 168 -5.81 10.44 17.60
C ARG A 168 -5.23 9.08 17.92
N LYS A 169 -5.69 8.39 18.96
CA LYS A 169 -5.34 6.99 19.26
C LYS A 169 -5.60 6.11 18.04
N LYS A 170 -6.77 6.24 17.41
CA LYS A 170 -7.10 5.51 16.19
C LYS A 170 -6.16 5.85 15.03
N GLN A 171 -5.93 7.14 14.78
CA GLN A 171 -5.05 7.59 13.69
C GLN A 171 -3.60 7.13 13.87
N ILE A 172 -3.03 7.31 15.06
CA ILE A 172 -1.65 6.89 15.37
C ILE A 172 -1.50 5.38 15.19
N LEU A 173 -2.47 4.59 15.66
CA LEU A 173 -2.45 3.14 15.47
C LEU A 173 -2.70 2.74 14.01
N GLU A 174 -3.45 3.53 13.24
CA GLU A 174 -3.63 3.35 11.80
C GLU A 174 -2.37 3.71 11.00
N ASP A 175 -1.53 4.59 11.51
CA ASP A 175 -0.24 4.94 10.91
C ASP A 175 0.85 3.90 11.24
N THR A 176 0.73 3.18 12.37
CA THR A 176 1.63 2.06 12.76
C THR A 176 1.18 0.69 12.23
N ILE A 177 0.04 0.67 11.53
CA ILE A 177 -0.59 -0.55 11.01
C ILE A 177 0.37 -1.26 10.04
N GLN A 178 0.78 -2.46 10.42
CA GLN A 178 1.63 -3.31 9.58
C GLN A 178 0.82 -4.16 8.65
N ILE A 179 1.25 -4.22 7.39
CA ILE A 179 0.79 -5.24 6.47
C ILE A 179 1.25 -6.61 7.00
N LYS A 180 0.33 -7.59 7.06
CA LYS A 180 0.62 -8.95 7.50
C LYS A 180 1.70 -9.59 6.61
N LYS A 181 2.58 -10.38 7.21
CA LYS A 181 3.61 -11.18 6.50
C LYS A 181 2.94 -12.00 5.39
N GLY A 182 3.47 -11.91 4.16
CA GLY A 182 2.93 -12.60 2.99
C GLY A 182 1.60 -12.04 2.46
N LYS A 183 1.25 -10.80 2.82
CA LYS A 183 0.06 -10.08 2.34
C LYS A 183 0.37 -8.76 1.64
N GLY A 184 1.65 -8.44 1.43
CA GLY A 184 2.10 -7.22 0.77
C GLY A 184 1.59 -7.08 -0.65
N ASP A 185 1.74 -8.14 -1.43
CA ASP A 185 1.22 -8.29 -2.79
C ASP A 185 -0.31 -8.13 -2.83
N GLU A 186 -1.02 -8.73 -1.89
CA GLU A 186 -2.48 -8.66 -1.77
C GLU A 186 -2.96 -7.26 -1.36
N PHE A 187 -2.21 -6.57 -0.49
CA PHE A 187 -2.46 -5.17 -0.13
C PHE A 187 -2.31 -4.25 -1.32
N ILE A 188 -1.20 -4.35 -2.07
CA ILE A 188 -0.94 -3.52 -3.25
C ILE A 188 -2.04 -3.74 -4.30
N ARG A 189 -2.37 -5.00 -4.59
CA ARG A 189 -3.46 -5.36 -5.52
C ARG A 189 -4.80 -4.79 -5.05
N THR A 190 -5.16 -4.97 -3.78
CA THR A 190 -6.45 -4.49 -3.26
C THR A 190 -6.54 -2.97 -3.31
N ARG A 191 -5.49 -2.27 -2.85
CA ARG A 191 -5.45 -0.80 -2.84
C ARG A 191 -5.53 -0.24 -4.27
N LEU A 192 -4.81 -0.82 -5.22
CA LEU A 192 -4.94 -0.44 -6.63
C LEU A 192 -6.37 -0.61 -7.15
N VAL A 193 -7.00 -1.77 -6.95
CA VAL A 193 -8.37 -2.02 -7.43
C VAL A 193 -9.33 -0.98 -6.85
N GLN A 194 -9.21 -0.67 -5.55
CA GLN A 194 -10.03 0.34 -4.89
C GLN A 194 -9.81 1.73 -5.47
N GLU A 195 -8.56 2.16 -5.66
CA GLU A 195 -8.25 3.50 -6.17
C GLU A 195 -8.59 3.65 -7.66
N LEU A 196 -8.34 2.64 -8.50
CA LEU A 196 -8.78 2.65 -9.90
C LEU A 196 -10.31 2.66 -10.00
N PHE A 197 -11.01 1.90 -9.17
CA PHE A 197 -12.47 1.88 -9.17
C PHE A 197 -13.04 3.26 -8.83
N LYS A 198 -12.53 3.91 -7.77
CA LYS A 198 -12.91 5.28 -7.40
C LYS A 198 -12.57 6.27 -8.51
N PHE A 199 -11.38 6.17 -9.10
CA PHE A 199 -10.96 7.01 -10.21
C PHE A 199 -11.96 6.95 -11.37
N PHE A 200 -12.32 5.75 -11.83
CA PHE A 200 -13.30 5.61 -12.91
C PHE A 200 -14.70 6.04 -12.52
N LYS A 201 -15.10 5.87 -11.25
CA LYS A 201 -16.38 6.40 -10.76
C LYS A 201 -16.47 7.92 -10.83
N THR A 202 -15.35 8.61 -10.66
CA THR A 202 -15.26 10.08 -10.76
C THR A 202 -15.17 10.53 -12.20
N GLU A 203 -14.22 9.98 -12.98
CA GLU A 203 -13.89 10.45 -14.33
C GLU A 203 -14.84 9.93 -15.42
N LYS A 204 -15.49 8.79 -15.18
CA LYS A 204 -16.40 8.11 -16.12
C LYS A 204 -17.66 7.64 -15.38
N PRO A 205 -18.47 8.57 -14.82
CA PRO A 205 -19.63 8.24 -13.98
C PRO A 205 -20.69 7.40 -14.70
N GLN A 206 -20.71 7.42 -16.04
CA GLN A 206 -21.58 6.60 -16.87
C GLN A 206 -21.19 5.12 -16.93
N PHE A 207 -19.97 4.74 -16.49
CA PHE A 207 -19.56 3.34 -16.49
C PHE A 207 -20.21 2.56 -15.34
N SER A 208 -20.76 1.40 -15.69
CA SER A 208 -21.29 0.45 -14.71
C SER A 208 -20.14 -0.17 -13.91
N ASP A 209 -20.42 -0.60 -12.68
CA ASP A 209 -19.43 -1.28 -11.82
C ASP A 209 -18.83 -2.49 -12.53
N TYR A 210 -19.67 -3.24 -13.23
CA TYR A 210 -19.27 -4.41 -14.01
C TYR A 210 -18.22 -4.03 -15.06
N TYR A 211 -18.47 -2.97 -15.82
CA TYR A 211 -17.56 -2.52 -16.87
C TYR A 211 -16.23 -2.03 -16.29
N ILE A 212 -16.26 -1.26 -15.21
CA ILE A 212 -15.05 -0.80 -14.51
C ILE A 212 -14.23 -1.98 -14.00
N LEU A 213 -14.88 -2.99 -13.40
CA LEU A 213 -14.19 -4.15 -12.86
C LEU A 213 -13.57 -5.04 -13.95
N GLN A 214 -14.22 -5.16 -15.11
CA GLN A 214 -13.63 -5.83 -16.28
C GLN A 214 -12.38 -5.10 -16.76
N PHE A 215 -12.42 -3.76 -16.83
CA PHE A 215 -11.23 -2.97 -17.16
C PHE A 215 -10.10 -3.26 -16.18
N ILE A 216 -10.36 -3.14 -14.87
CA ILE A 216 -9.33 -3.29 -13.85
C ILE A 216 -8.72 -4.69 -13.87
N GLY A 217 -9.53 -5.74 -14.03
CA GLY A 217 -9.03 -7.12 -14.12
C GLY A 217 -8.14 -7.34 -15.34
N CYS A 218 -8.57 -6.89 -16.52
CA CYS A 218 -7.76 -6.98 -17.74
C CYS A 218 -6.48 -6.13 -17.63
N PHE A 219 -6.58 -4.93 -17.05
CA PHE A 219 -5.43 -4.06 -16.79
C PHE A 219 -4.40 -4.72 -15.86
N LEU A 220 -4.84 -5.39 -14.79
CA LEU A 220 -3.95 -6.17 -13.92
C LEU A 220 -3.21 -7.26 -14.71
N HIS A 221 -3.89 -7.99 -15.58
CA HIS A 221 -3.29 -9.02 -16.42
C HIS A 221 -2.29 -8.45 -17.45
N ILE A 222 -2.59 -7.31 -18.08
CA ILE A 222 -1.62 -6.60 -18.93
C ILE A 222 -0.38 -6.20 -18.11
N CYS A 223 -0.59 -5.79 -16.84
CA CYS A 223 0.49 -5.53 -15.89
C CYS A 223 1.22 -6.79 -15.39
N GLN A 224 0.84 -7.98 -15.88
CA GLN A 224 1.36 -9.29 -15.46
C GLN A 224 1.17 -9.53 -13.96
N ILE A 225 0.05 -9.06 -13.40
CA ILE A 225 -0.31 -9.25 -12.00
C ILE A 225 -1.52 -10.18 -11.92
N PRO A 226 -1.38 -11.38 -11.33
CA PRO A 226 -2.50 -12.27 -11.17
C PRO A 226 -3.48 -11.66 -10.17
N TYR A 227 -4.75 -11.50 -10.55
CA TYR A 227 -5.78 -11.07 -9.60
C TYR A 227 -6.27 -12.21 -8.69
N ASN A 228 -5.86 -13.44 -8.98
CA ASN A 228 -6.15 -14.64 -8.20
C ASN A 228 -4.88 -15.49 -8.05
N SER A 229 -4.61 -16.01 -6.85
CA SER A 229 -3.45 -16.85 -6.56
C SER A 229 -3.41 -18.17 -7.33
N THR A 230 -4.54 -18.61 -7.92
CA THR A 230 -4.55 -19.82 -8.75
C THR A 230 -3.96 -19.60 -10.15
N ILE A 231 -3.85 -18.34 -10.58
CA ILE A 231 -3.26 -17.98 -11.87
C ILE A 231 -1.75 -18.13 -11.75
N LYS A 232 -1.18 -19.02 -12.58
CA LYS A 232 0.26 -19.30 -12.61
C LYS A 232 0.97 -18.66 -13.81
N GLU A 233 0.20 -18.23 -14.80
CA GLU A 233 0.70 -17.65 -16.03
C GLU A 233 -0.36 -16.72 -16.60
N ILE A 234 0.06 -15.62 -17.22
CA ILE A 234 -0.82 -14.66 -17.88
C ILE A 234 -0.42 -14.51 -19.34
N GLN A 235 -1.19 -15.13 -20.23
CA GLN A 235 -1.06 -14.98 -21.68
C GLN A 235 -2.33 -14.35 -22.23
N ILE A 236 -2.17 -13.18 -22.87
CA ILE A 236 -3.29 -12.42 -23.44
C ILE A 236 -3.15 -12.44 -24.96
N ASP A 237 -3.98 -13.21 -25.63
CA ASP A 237 -4.04 -13.26 -27.10
C ASP A 237 -5.01 -12.22 -27.68
N SER A 238 -6.13 -11.99 -27.00
CA SER A 238 -7.15 -11.02 -27.39
C SER A 238 -7.64 -10.25 -26.17
N ILE A 239 -7.65 -8.91 -26.28
CA ILE A 239 -8.21 -8.04 -25.23
C ILE A 239 -9.70 -8.32 -25.01
N GLU A 240 -10.44 -8.65 -26.07
CA GLU A 240 -11.88 -8.88 -25.97
C GLU A 240 -12.19 -10.20 -25.24
N GLU A 241 -11.41 -11.24 -25.51
CA GLU A 241 -11.51 -12.51 -24.79
C GLU A 241 -11.09 -12.34 -23.33
N GLU A 242 -9.99 -11.63 -23.09
CA GLU A 242 -9.47 -11.36 -21.75
C GLU A 242 -10.50 -10.63 -20.88
N ILE A 243 -11.08 -9.52 -21.39
CA ILE A 243 -12.14 -8.75 -20.71
C ILE A 243 -13.33 -9.63 -20.33
N ASN A 244 -13.74 -10.54 -21.23
CA ASN A 244 -14.87 -11.42 -21.00
C ASN A 244 -14.55 -12.57 -20.03
N SER A 245 -13.26 -12.90 -19.86
CA SER A 245 -12.80 -13.93 -18.94
C SER A 245 -12.66 -13.45 -17.49
N ILE A 246 -12.65 -12.14 -17.25
CA ILE A 246 -12.48 -11.56 -15.91
C ILE A 246 -13.63 -11.97 -14.98
N ASP A 247 -13.30 -12.61 -13.86
CA ASP A 247 -14.25 -12.88 -12.78
C ASP A 247 -14.58 -11.59 -12.01
N VAL A 248 -15.63 -10.90 -12.46
CA VAL A 248 -16.10 -9.66 -11.86
C VAL A 248 -16.56 -9.85 -10.41
N ASN A 249 -17.05 -11.03 -10.03
CA ASN A 249 -17.48 -11.29 -8.66
C ASN A 249 -16.28 -11.33 -7.73
N LEU A 250 -15.19 -12.00 -8.13
CA LEU A 250 -13.94 -11.97 -7.40
C LEU A 250 -13.37 -10.56 -7.32
N MET A 251 -13.40 -9.81 -8.43
CA MET A 251 -12.90 -8.42 -8.46
C MET A 251 -13.68 -7.51 -7.51
N ARG A 252 -15.00 -7.70 -7.38
CA ARG A 252 -15.84 -6.95 -6.44
C ARG A 252 -15.43 -7.14 -4.98
N LEU A 253 -14.93 -8.33 -4.61
CA LEU A 253 -14.43 -8.57 -3.26
C LEU A 253 -13.26 -7.66 -2.88
N TYR A 254 -12.46 -7.18 -3.84
CA TYR A 254 -11.40 -6.22 -3.55
C TYR A 254 -11.93 -4.83 -3.19
N ILE A 255 -13.09 -4.44 -3.73
CA ILE A 255 -13.73 -3.16 -3.40
C ILE A 255 -14.29 -3.22 -1.98
N ASP A 256 -14.98 -4.30 -1.64
CA ASP A 256 -15.71 -4.44 -0.38
C ASP A 256 -14.80 -4.86 0.80
N ARG A 257 -13.54 -5.23 0.53
CA ARG A 257 -12.61 -5.72 1.55
C ARG A 257 -12.19 -4.59 2.51
N PRO A 258 -12.46 -4.74 3.83
CA PRO A 258 -11.98 -3.79 4.81
C PRO A 258 -10.45 -3.82 4.91
N LYS A 259 -9.84 -2.63 5.06
CA LYS A 259 -8.39 -2.46 5.17
C LYS A 259 -7.77 -3.28 6.31
N SER A 260 -8.55 -3.54 7.37
CA SER A 260 -8.17 -4.35 8.55
C SER A 260 -7.81 -5.81 8.26
N ILE A 261 -8.10 -6.33 7.06
CA ILE A 261 -7.72 -7.71 6.70
C ILE A 261 -6.22 -7.80 6.42
N PHE A 262 -5.66 -6.79 5.77
CA PHE A 262 -4.24 -6.74 5.41
C PHE A 262 -3.38 -6.31 6.57
N THR A 263 -3.99 -5.62 7.53
CA THR A 263 -3.30 -4.97 8.61
C THR A 263 -3.54 -5.72 9.92
N LYS A 264 -2.62 -5.64 10.88
CA LYS A 264 -2.84 -6.19 12.22
C LYS A 264 -3.53 -5.17 13.11
#